data_AF-A0A6A7C2E9-F1
#
_entry.id   AF-A0A6A7C2E9-F1
#
_cell.length_a   1.000
_cell.length_b   1.000
_cell.length_c   1.000
_cell.angle_alpha   90.00
_cell.angle_beta   90.00
_cell.angle_gamma   90.00
#
_symmetry.space_group_name_H-M   'P 1'
#
loop_
_entity.id
_entity.type
_entity.pdbx_description
1 polymer ?
#
loop_
_entity_poly.entity_id
_entity_poly.type
_entity_poly.pdbx_seq_one_letter_code
_entity_poly.pdbx_strand_id
1 'polypeptide(L)'
;MADSQPADGFRESDFVPDAEKGQQREAIEQFELDRGQPTQEDTELEQLRNEFPSVDGSLIAALYGDHQNAAAVREVLNAIAK
;
A
#
# COMPACT_ATOMS: atom_id res chain seq x y z
N MET A 1 50.88 -14.25 21.06
CA MET A 1 49.57 -14.82 21.44
C MET A 1 48.61 -13.64 21.54
N ALA A 2 47.78 -13.43 20.52
CA ALA A 2 46.84 -12.31 20.47
C ALA A 2 45.49 -12.79 21.02
N ASP A 3 45.11 -12.22 22.17
CA ASP A 3 43.81 -12.40 22.80
C ASP A 3 42.75 -11.72 21.92
N SER A 4 41.93 -12.53 21.26
CA SER A 4 40.81 -12.06 20.44
C SER A 4 39.55 -12.10 21.30
N GLN A 5 39.28 -11.01 21.99
CA GLN A 5 38.03 -10.79 22.71
C GLN A 5 36.92 -10.52 21.68
N PRO A 6 35.92 -11.41 21.51
CA PRO A 6 34.77 -11.05 20.69
C PRO A 6 34.01 -9.95 21.43
N ALA A 7 33.78 -8.83 20.75
CA ALA A 7 32.98 -7.73 21.26
C ALA A 7 31.70 -8.27 21.89
N ASP A 8 31.48 -7.90 23.15
CA ASP A 8 30.32 -8.26 23.96
C ASP A 8 29.05 -8.13 23.13
N GLY A 9 28.57 -9.29 22.69
CA GLY A 9 27.64 -9.39 21.59
C GLY A 9 26.30 -8.83 21.99
N PHE A 10 25.72 -8.01 21.12
CA PHE A 10 24.29 -7.78 21.09
C PHE A 10 23.59 -9.15 20.99
N ARG A 11 23.21 -9.71 22.14
CA ARG A 11 22.45 -10.95 22.25
C ARG A 11 20.98 -10.59 22.18
N GLU A 12 20.45 -10.58 20.95
CA GLU A 12 19.03 -10.32 20.66
C GLU A 12 18.07 -11.23 21.47
N SER A 13 18.56 -12.41 21.88
CA SER A 13 17.85 -13.38 22.74
C SER A 13 17.56 -12.91 24.17
N ASP A 14 18.23 -11.86 24.65
CA ASP A 14 18.02 -11.32 26.01
C ASP A 14 16.81 -10.38 26.08
N PHE A 15 16.42 -9.79 24.95
CA PHE A 15 15.37 -8.77 24.87
C PHE A 15 14.06 -9.24 24.24
N VAL A 16 14.12 -10.24 23.35
CA VAL A 16 12.92 -10.80 22.71
C VAL A 16 12.92 -12.31 22.96
N PRO A 17 12.10 -12.78 23.93
CA PRO A 17 11.86 -14.20 24.15
C PRO A 17 11.47 -14.88 22.84
N ASP A 18 11.99 -16.07 22.58
CA ASP A 18 11.79 -16.78 21.30
C ASP A 18 10.30 -17.01 20.97
N ALA A 19 9.44 -17.06 21.99
CA ALA A 19 7.98 -17.14 21.88
C ALA A 19 7.30 -15.85 21.35
N GLU A 20 7.93 -14.68 21.51
CA GLU A 20 7.43 -13.39 21.00
C GLU A 20 7.84 -13.16 19.53
N LYS A 21 8.89 -13.86 19.05
CA LYS A 21 9.32 -13.81 17.65
C LYS A 21 8.30 -14.45 16.69
N GLY A 22 7.56 -15.48 17.14
CA GLY A 22 6.47 -16.09 16.37
C GLY A 22 5.28 -15.14 16.22
N GLN A 23 4.88 -14.50 17.32
CA GLN A 23 3.77 -13.55 17.36
C GLN A 23 4.02 -12.31 16.49
N GLN A 24 5.26 -11.81 16.45
CA GLN A 24 5.64 -10.69 15.56
C GLN A 24 5.55 -11.07 14.07
N ARG A 25 5.85 -12.32 13.71
CA ARG A 25 5.72 -12.80 12.32
C ARG A 25 4.25 -12.90 11.91
N GLU A 26 3.41 -13.47 12.76
CA GLU A 26 1.96 -13.57 12.50
C GLU A 26 1.30 -12.19 12.38
N ALA A 27 1.72 -11.21 13.17
CA ALA A 27 1.18 -9.85 13.09
C ALA A 27 1.54 -9.15 11.76
N ILE A 28 2.75 -9.37 11.23
CA ILE A 28 3.16 -8.83 9.92
C ILE A 28 2.41 -9.52 8.79
N GLU A 29 2.30 -10.85 8.83
CA GLU A 29 1.59 -11.65 7.82
C GLU A 29 0.09 -11.26 7.75
N GLN A 30 -0.54 -11.04 8.91
CA GLN A 30 -1.91 -10.54 8.98
C GLN A 30 -2.06 -9.12 8.42
N PHE A 31 -1.08 -8.24 8.66
CA PHE A 31 -1.10 -6.87 8.12
C PHE A 31 -0.86 -6.81 6.60
N GLU A 32 -0.14 -7.79 6.04
CA GLU A 32 0.01 -7.94 4.59
C GLU A 32 -1.26 -8.52 3.95
N LEU A 33 -1.97 -9.40 4.65
CA LEU A 33 -3.26 -9.94 4.22
C LEU A 33 -4.40 -8.90 4.28
N ASP A 34 -4.40 -8.02 5.30
CA ASP A 34 -5.46 -7.02 5.51
C ASP A 34 -5.35 -5.81 4.57
N ARG A 35 -4.15 -5.52 4.04
CA ARG A 35 -3.95 -4.53 2.96
C ARG A 35 -4.49 -4.99 1.59
N GLY A 36 -5.03 -6.21 1.50
CA GLY A 36 -5.11 -6.96 0.25
C GLY A 36 -6.37 -6.76 -0.60
N GLN A 37 -7.38 -6.00 -0.16
CA GLN A 37 -8.60 -5.85 -0.97
C GLN A 37 -8.74 -4.41 -1.48
N PRO A 38 -8.42 -4.16 -2.78
CA PRO A 38 -8.73 -2.88 -3.39
C PRO A 38 -10.24 -2.65 -3.29
N THR A 39 -10.63 -1.45 -2.88
CA THR A 39 -12.04 -1.10 -2.84
C THR A 39 -12.59 -1.04 -4.27
N GLN A 40 -13.92 -1.05 -4.40
CA GLN A 40 -14.57 -0.81 -5.69
C GLN A 40 -14.14 0.54 -6.26
N GLU A 41 -14.02 1.54 -5.39
CA GLU A 41 -13.50 2.87 -5.70
C GLU A 41 -12.07 2.84 -6.26
N ASP A 42 -11.14 2.13 -5.60
CA ASP A 42 -9.77 1.97 -6.08
C ASP A 42 -9.75 1.31 -7.47
N THR A 43 -10.59 0.29 -7.66
CA THR A 43 -10.69 -0.45 -8.92
C THR A 43 -11.21 0.44 -10.06
N GLU A 44 -12.19 1.30 -9.77
CA GLU A 44 -12.77 2.23 -10.74
C GLU A 44 -11.81 3.38 -11.07
N LEU A 45 -11.13 3.93 -10.06
CA LEU A 45 -10.09 4.94 -10.26
C LEU A 45 -8.93 4.40 -11.09
N GLU A 46 -8.49 3.16 -10.85
CA GLU A 46 -7.43 2.53 -11.62
C GLU A 46 -7.84 2.34 -13.09
N GLN A 47 -9.08 1.93 -13.35
CA GLN A 47 -9.63 1.84 -14.71
C GLN A 47 -9.63 3.20 -15.42
N LEU A 48 -10.14 4.25 -14.76
CA LEU A 48 -10.17 5.60 -15.33
C LEU A 48 -8.75 6.13 -15.63
N ARG A 49 -7.78 5.85 -14.75
CA ARG A 49 -6.38 6.23 -14.96
C ARG A 49 -5.74 5.49 -16.14
N ASN A 50 -6.06 4.21 -16.32
CA ASN A 50 -5.58 3.42 -17.46
C ASN A 50 -6.18 3.91 -18.79
N GLU A 51 -7.42 4.39 -18.77
CA GLU A 51 -8.10 4.89 -19.97
C GLU A 51 -7.68 6.31 -20.36
N PHE A 52 -7.38 7.15 -19.38
CA PHE A 52 -6.98 8.53 -19.57
C PHE A 52 -5.56 8.78 -19.04
N PRO A 53 -4.52 8.16 -19.64
CA PRO A 53 -3.14 8.28 -19.16
C PRO A 53 -2.57 9.71 -19.30
N SER A 54 -3.20 10.56 -20.12
CA SER A 54 -2.87 11.98 -20.27
C SER A 54 -3.46 12.86 -19.17
N VAL A 55 -4.39 12.33 -18.36
CA VAL A 55 -5.03 13.07 -17.27
C VAL A 55 -4.37 12.72 -15.94
N ASP A 56 -4.14 13.74 -15.12
CA ASP A 56 -3.53 13.55 -13.81
C ASP A 56 -4.43 12.73 -12.88
N GLY A 57 -3.84 11.74 -12.19
CA GLY A 57 -4.58 10.86 -11.28
C GLY A 57 -5.26 11.61 -10.12
N SER A 58 -4.71 12.76 -9.70
CA SER A 58 -5.34 13.61 -8.67
C SER A 58 -6.63 14.28 -9.16
N LEU A 59 -6.68 14.69 -10.44
CA LEU A 59 -7.88 15.24 -11.05
C LEU A 59 -8.97 14.18 -11.18
N ILE A 60 -8.60 12.96 -11.60
CA ILE A 60 -9.52 11.82 -11.71
C ILE A 60 -10.12 11.51 -10.33
N ALA A 61 -9.29 11.45 -9.29
CA ALA A 61 -9.75 11.22 -7.91
C ALA A 61 -10.67 12.34 -7.40
N ALA A 62 -10.39 13.60 -7.72
CA ALA A 62 -11.24 14.73 -7.33
C ALA A 62 -12.61 14.68 -8.00
N LEU A 63 -12.67 14.39 -9.30
CA LEU A 63 -13.93 14.22 -10.04
C LEU A 63 -14.72 13.01 -9.53
N TYR A 64 -14.03 11.92 -9.21
CA TYR A 64 -14.64 10.75 -8.64
C TYR A 64 -15.24 11.01 -7.27
N GLY A 65 -14.54 11.74 -6.40
CA GLY A 65 -15.06 12.14 -5.10
C GLY A 65 -16.31 13.04 -5.19
N ASP A 66 -16.40 13.89 -6.22
CA ASP A 66 -17.56 14.78 -6.43
C ASP A 66 -18.79 14.04 -6.97
N HIS A 67 -18.59 13.13 -7.94
CA HIS A 67 -19.69 12.43 -8.62
C HIS A 67 -20.02 11.05 -8.03
N GLN A 68 -19.07 10.41 -7.36
CA GLN A 68 -19.11 9.02 -6.86
C GLN A 68 -19.61 8.01 -7.91
N ASN A 69 -19.34 8.28 -9.20
CA ASN A 69 -19.82 7.47 -10.31
C ASN A 69 -18.79 7.48 -11.45
N ALA A 70 -18.17 6.32 -11.70
CA ALA A 70 -17.15 6.18 -12.73
C ALA A 70 -17.62 6.61 -14.12
N ALA A 71 -18.86 6.29 -14.50
CA ALA A 71 -19.39 6.61 -15.83
C ALA A 71 -19.56 8.12 -16.03
N ALA A 72 -20.05 8.84 -15.01
CA ALA A 72 -20.15 10.30 -15.07
C ALA A 72 -18.78 10.96 -15.19
N VAL A 73 -17.80 10.50 -14.40
CA VAL A 73 -16.41 10.97 -14.48
C VAL A 73 -15.82 10.71 -15.86
N ARG A 74 -16.06 9.52 -16.43
CA ARG A 74 -15.60 9.12 -17.76
C ARG A 74 -16.06 10.08 -18.86
N GLU A 75 -17.32 10.52 -18.81
CA GLU A 75 -17.86 11.48 -19.78
C GLU A 75 -17.19 12.85 -19.65
N VAL A 76 -16.93 13.32 -18.42
CA VAL A 76 -16.22 14.57 -18.17
C VAL A 76 -14.77 14.47 -18.66
N LEU A 77 -14.07 13.39 -18.33
CA LEU A 77 -12.70 13.13 -18.77
C LEU A 77 -12.60 13.09 -20.30
N ASN A 78 -13.57 12.47 -20.96
CA ASN A 78 -13.64 12.41 -22.42
C ASN A 78 -13.88 13.80 -23.06
N ALA A 79 -14.57 14.70 -22.36
CA ALA A 79 -14.77 16.07 -22.82
C ALA A 79 -13.50 16.93 -22.72
N ILE A 80 -12.65 16.70 -21.72
CA ILE A 80 -11.44 17.51 -21.46
C ILE A 80 -10.14 16.92 -22.01
N ALA A 81 -10.10 15.61 -22.26
CA ALA A 81 -8.93 14.91 -22.81
C ALA A 81 -8.85 14.96 -24.34
N LYS A 82 -9.80 15.63 -25.01
CA LYS A 82 -9.82 15.86 -26.46
C LYS A 82 -8.86 16.96 -26.91
#